data_AF-A0A6V7YD70-F1
#
_entry.id   AF-A0A6V7YD70-F1
#
_cell.length_a   1.000
_cell.length_b   1.000
_cell.length_c   1.000
_cell.angle_alpha   90.00
_cell.angle_beta   90.00
_cell.angle_gamma   90.00
#
_symmetry.space_group_name_H-M   'P 1'
#
loop_
_entity.id
_entity.type
_entity.pdbx_description
1 polymer ?
#
loop_
_entity_poly.entity_id
_entity_poly.type
_entity_poly.pdbx_seq_one_letter_code
_entity_poly.pdbx_strand_id
1 'polypeptide(L)'
;MPNKEFFRNIGTITTYAVVGTLWNTAATGLTLYSFKNYFHGHPSPIDLFLFATLISAVDPVAVICVFEEIHVNQLLYICVFGESLLNDAVTIVLYHTLHAMAAAGVDAIFWTDYLLAIIAFFWVSVGGILVGALWAVLTGIVTKFGAGVSVVQPLTCLLFPYLAYLIAESFGLSGILAIVVCGMGMKQYIVGNISEQSLVTVNYFMKTLSSRLFFKLFLKF
;
A
#
# COMPACT_ATOMS: atom_id res chain seq x y z
N MET A 1 11.79 -8.98 7.31
CA MET A 1 11.83 -7.55 7.73
C MET A 1 12.17 -7.40 9.22
N PRO A 2 13.30 -6.76 9.57
CA PRO A 2 13.57 -6.32 10.93
C PRO A 2 12.75 -5.06 11.23
N ASN A 3 11.69 -5.20 12.04
CA ASN A 3 10.75 -4.09 12.32
C ASN A 3 11.46 -2.86 12.92
N LYS A 4 12.49 -3.06 13.73
CA LYS A 4 13.23 -1.97 14.40
C LYS A 4 13.87 -0.99 13.41
N GLU A 5 14.47 -1.52 12.34
CA GLU A 5 15.13 -0.71 11.32
C GLU A 5 14.14 0.02 10.42
N PHE A 6 13.00 -0.61 10.13
CA PHE A 6 11.89 0.02 9.41
C PHE A 6 11.33 1.22 10.20
N PHE A 7 10.97 1.01 11.48
CA PHE A 7 10.40 2.08 12.30
C PHE A 7 11.41 3.20 12.60
N ARG A 8 12.72 2.90 12.66
CA ARG A 8 13.77 3.91 12.84
C ARG A 8 13.88 4.86 11.65
N ASN A 9 13.61 4.37 10.44
CA ASN A 9 13.74 5.15 9.21
C ASN A 9 12.39 5.55 8.59
N ILE A 10 11.29 5.39 9.33
CA ILE A 10 9.94 5.60 8.81
C ILE A 10 9.75 7.02 8.28
N GLY A 11 10.36 8.04 8.90
CA GLY A 11 10.30 9.42 8.42
C GLY A 11 10.88 9.58 7.02
N THR A 12 12.05 8.98 6.76
CA THR A 12 12.70 8.98 5.45
C THR A 12 11.85 8.23 4.42
N ILE A 13 11.34 7.05 4.79
CA ILE A 13 10.49 6.22 3.94
C ILE A 13 9.20 6.97 3.56
N THR A 14 8.51 7.57 4.53
CA THR A 14 7.28 8.34 4.30
C THR A 14 7.57 9.60 3.47
N THR A 15 8.72 10.26 3.68
CA THR A 15 9.09 11.42 2.88
C THR A 15 9.26 11.04 1.40
N TYR A 16 10.01 9.97 1.11
CA TYR A 16 10.15 9.49 -0.26
C TYR A 16 8.82 9.01 -0.85
N ALA A 17 8.02 8.27 -0.09
CA ALA A 17 6.74 7.75 -0.56
C ALA A 17 5.68 8.83 -0.80
N VAL A 18 5.64 9.90 0.00
CA VAL A 18 4.62 10.95 -0.17
C VAL A 18 5.13 12.01 -1.15
N VAL A 19 6.30 12.59 -0.89
CA VAL A 19 6.84 13.68 -1.70
C VAL A 19 7.29 13.17 -3.07
N GLY A 20 7.93 12.00 -3.11
CA GLY A 20 8.38 11.39 -4.37
C GLY A 20 7.21 11.04 -5.28
N THR A 21 6.13 10.48 -4.73
CA THR A 21 4.93 10.14 -5.51
C THR A 21 4.17 11.37 -5.98
N LEU A 22 4.02 12.39 -5.12
CA LEU A 22 3.42 13.66 -5.52
C LEU A 22 4.21 14.31 -6.66
N TRP A 23 5.55 14.34 -6.53
CA TRP A 23 6.43 14.84 -7.56
C TRP A 23 6.33 14.03 -8.85
N ASN A 24 6.34 12.70 -8.77
CA ASN A 24 6.25 11.81 -9.93
C ASN A 24 4.92 11.97 -10.67
N THR A 25 3.81 12.00 -9.92
CA THR A 25 2.46 12.25 -10.47
C THR A 25 2.41 13.62 -11.14
N ALA A 26 2.92 14.66 -10.48
CA ALA A 26 2.92 16.02 -11.04
C ALA A 26 3.78 16.12 -12.30
N ALA A 27 5.01 15.61 -12.27
CA ALA A 27 5.93 15.63 -13.40
C ALA A 27 5.35 14.87 -14.60
N THR A 28 4.78 13.69 -14.36
CA THR A 28 4.18 12.87 -15.42
C THR A 28 2.92 13.50 -15.97
N GLY A 29 2.03 14.00 -15.11
CA GLY A 29 0.80 14.70 -15.51
C GLY A 29 1.08 15.98 -16.31
N LEU A 30 2.05 16.79 -15.88
CA LEU A 30 2.47 18.00 -16.60
C LEU A 30 3.12 17.68 -17.95
N THR A 31 3.92 16.61 -18.02
CA THR A 31 4.51 16.14 -19.27
C THR A 31 3.41 15.73 -20.25
N LEU A 32 2.47 14.90 -19.82
CA LEU A 32 1.33 14.49 -20.66
C LEU A 32 0.47 15.67 -21.09
N TYR A 33 0.23 16.62 -20.19
CA TYR A 33 -0.49 17.86 -20.50
C TYR A 33 0.21 18.69 -21.58
N SER A 34 1.55 18.75 -21.56
CA SER A 34 2.33 19.44 -22.58
C SER A 34 2.17 18.81 -23.97
N PHE A 35 2.01 17.48 -24.03
CA PHE A 35 1.76 16.74 -25.27
C PHE A 35 0.27 16.60 -25.62
N LYS A 36 -0.66 17.25 -24.90
CA LYS A 36 -2.11 17.09 -25.09
C LYS A 36 -2.59 17.27 -26.55
N ASN A 37 -1.92 18.13 -27.31
CA ASN A 37 -2.30 18.45 -28.70
C ASN A 37 -2.00 17.31 -29.69
N TYR A 38 -1.16 16.35 -29.30
CA TYR A 38 -0.84 15.17 -30.11
C TYR A 38 -1.80 14.01 -29.87
N PHE A 39 -2.59 14.05 -28.79
CA PHE A 39 -3.56 13.00 -28.48
C PHE A 39 -4.88 13.24 -29.22
N HIS A 40 -5.38 12.20 -29.88
CA HIS A 40 -6.68 12.20 -30.52
C HIS A 40 -7.77 12.25 -29.44
N GLY A 41 -8.61 13.29 -29.44
CA GLY A 41 -9.74 13.42 -28.50
C GLY A 41 -9.60 14.50 -27.42
N HIS A 42 -8.48 15.26 -27.37
CA HIS A 42 -8.25 16.37 -26.43
C HIS A 42 -8.65 16.03 -24.98
N PRO A 43 -7.94 15.10 -24.32
CA PRO A 43 -8.27 14.68 -22.97
C PRO A 43 -8.25 15.86 -21.99
N SER A 44 -9.18 15.84 -21.03
CA SER A 44 -9.24 16.85 -19.97
C SER A 44 -7.95 16.82 -19.15
N PRO A 45 -7.48 17.96 -18.60
CA PRO A 45 -6.36 17.96 -17.67
C PRO A 45 -6.54 16.95 -16.52
N ILE A 46 -7.78 16.80 -16.02
CA ILE A 46 -8.06 15.86 -14.93
C ILE A 46 -7.84 14.42 -15.36
N ASP A 47 -8.24 14.04 -16.58
CA ASP A 47 -8.03 12.68 -17.11
C ASP A 47 -6.54 12.35 -17.25
N LEU A 48 -5.73 13.33 -17.67
CA LEU A 48 -4.29 13.17 -17.79
C LEU A 48 -3.61 13.01 -16.42
N PHE A 49 -4.02 13.79 -15.42
CA PHE A 49 -3.51 13.64 -14.06
C PHE A 49 -4.01 12.36 -13.39
N LEU A 50 -5.24 11.93 -13.66
CA LEU A 50 -5.80 10.67 -13.19
C LEU A 50 -5.02 9.49 -13.79
N PHE A 51 -4.69 9.54 -15.09
CA PHE A 51 -3.77 8.58 -15.69
C PHE A 51 -2.38 8.64 -15.04
N ALA A 52 -1.83 9.83 -14.79
CA ALA A 52 -0.55 9.99 -14.12
C ALA A 52 -0.52 9.35 -12.72
N THR A 53 -1.60 9.44 -11.94
CA THR A 53 -1.69 8.77 -10.63
C THR A 53 -1.62 7.25 -10.74
N LEU A 54 -2.26 6.67 -11.76
CA LEU A 54 -2.25 5.22 -11.98
C LEU A 54 -0.85 4.68 -12.30
N ILE A 55 -0.05 5.42 -13.06
CA ILE A 55 1.31 5.00 -13.45
C ILE A 55 2.39 5.47 -12.48
N SER A 56 2.04 6.28 -11.48
CA SER A 56 3.00 6.76 -10.47
C SER A 56 3.31 5.72 -9.39
N ALA A 57 2.52 4.64 -9.29
CA ALA A 57 2.79 3.53 -8.40
C ALA A 57 4.00 2.73 -8.93
N VAL A 58 5.03 2.59 -8.10
CA VAL A 58 6.31 1.96 -8.48
C VAL A 58 6.43 0.63 -7.75
N ASP A 59 6.52 -0.46 -8.52
CA ASP A 59 6.80 -1.81 -8.01
C ASP A 59 8.29 -2.18 -8.20
N PRO A 60 9.09 -2.25 -7.12
CA PRO A 60 10.52 -2.51 -7.17
C PRO A 60 10.83 -4.01 -7.03
N VAL A 61 9.85 -4.93 -7.11
CA VAL A 61 10.06 -6.36 -6.83
C VAL A 61 11.26 -6.94 -7.58
N ALA A 62 11.44 -6.60 -8.86
CA ALA A 62 12.59 -7.06 -9.64
C ALA A 62 13.93 -6.53 -9.09
N VAL A 63 13.98 -5.25 -8.71
CA VAL A 63 15.17 -4.60 -8.14
C VAL A 63 15.51 -5.17 -6.77
N ILE A 64 14.48 -5.41 -5.94
CA ILE A 64 14.63 -5.99 -4.60
C ILE A 64 15.21 -7.40 -4.68
N CYS A 65 14.78 -8.23 -5.64
CA CYS A 65 15.34 -9.56 -5.86
C CYS A 65 16.85 -9.50 -6.17
N VAL A 66 17.27 -8.58 -7.04
CA VAL A 66 18.70 -8.39 -7.35
C VAL A 66 19.47 -7.87 -6.14
N PHE A 67 18.89 -6.95 -5.36
CA PHE A 67 19.51 -6.42 -4.14
C PHE A 67 19.75 -7.49 -3.07
N GLU A 68 18.86 -8.48 -2.98
CA GLU A 68 19.01 -9.62 -2.08
C GLU A 68 20.17 -10.53 -2.50
N GLU A 69 20.34 -10.74 -3.82
CA GLU A 69 21.40 -11.56 -4.41
C GLU A 69 22.80 -10.93 -4.27
N ILE A 70 22.91 -9.61 -4.47
CA ILE A 70 24.19 -8.88 -4.31
C ILE A 70 24.48 -8.49 -2.85
N HIS A 71 23.64 -8.89 -1.89
CA HIS A 71 23.74 -8.55 -0.47
C HIS A 71 23.93 -7.05 -0.21
N VAL A 72 23.06 -6.23 -0.81
CA VAL A 72 23.09 -4.77 -0.64
C VAL A 72 22.82 -4.36 0.82
N ASN A 73 23.17 -3.13 1.17
CA ASN A 73 22.91 -2.57 2.49
C ASN A 73 21.42 -2.75 2.90
N GLN A 74 21.20 -3.36 4.07
CA GLN A 74 19.87 -3.63 4.61
C GLN A 74 19.00 -2.36 4.74
N LEU A 75 19.61 -1.20 4.98
CA LEU A 75 18.92 0.08 5.00
C LEU A 75 18.32 0.43 3.64
N LEU A 76 19.06 0.23 2.55
CA LEU A 76 18.60 0.53 1.19
C LEU A 76 17.43 -0.38 0.81
N TYR A 77 17.55 -1.67 1.13
CA TYR A 77 16.48 -2.65 0.95
C TYR A 77 15.19 -2.21 1.68
N ILE A 78 15.31 -1.82 2.95
CA ILE A 78 14.15 -1.40 3.77
C ILE A 78 13.54 -0.10 3.25
N CYS A 79 14.37 0.86 2.81
CA CYS A 79 13.89 2.13 2.28
C CYS A 79 13.10 1.95 0.98
N VAL A 80 13.66 1.24 -0.01
CA VAL A 80 13.00 1.01 -1.30
C VAL A 80 11.72 0.17 -1.14
N PHE A 81 11.78 -0.88 -0.31
CA PHE A 81 10.60 -1.70 -0.04
C PHE A 81 9.50 -0.89 0.66
N GLY A 82 9.85 -0.09 1.67
CA GLY A 82 8.90 0.73 2.41
C GLY A 82 8.31 1.85 1.57
N GLU A 83 9.11 2.45 0.69
CA GLU A 83 8.67 3.47 -0.26
C GLU A 83 7.55 2.92 -1.12
N SER A 84 7.76 1.77 -1.75
CA SER A 84 6.79 1.18 -2.67
C SER A 84 5.50 0.73 -1.98
N LEU A 85 5.59 0.18 -0.76
CA LEU A 85 4.39 -0.13 0.03
C LEU A 85 3.54 1.10 0.34
N LEU A 86 4.18 2.21 0.71
CA LEU A 86 3.46 3.45 1.03
C LEU A 86 3.03 4.20 -0.24
N ASN A 87 3.80 4.12 -1.31
CA ASN A 87 3.50 4.73 -2.61
C ASN A 87 2.18 4.18 -3.18
N ASP A 88 1.95 2.88 -3.13
CA ASP A 88 0.68 2.26 -3.58
C ASP A 88 -0.53 2.83 -2.82
N ALA A 89 -0.36 3.05 -1.51
CA ALA A 89 -1.38 3.70 -0.70
C ALA A 89 -1.59 5.18 -1.03
N VAL A 90 -0.52 5.92 -1.32
CA VAL A 90 -0.61 7.35 -1.68
C VAL A 90 -1.31 7.51 -3.03
N THR A 91 -0.91 6.73 -4.03
CA THR A 91 -1.45 6.78 -5.40
C THR A 91 -2.93 6.44 -5.46
N ILE A 92 -3.41 5.43 -4.74
CA ILE A 92 -4.84 5.10 -4.74
C ILE A 92 -5.70 6.20 -4.11
N VAL A 93 -5.19 6.87 -3.06
CA VAL A 93 -5.89 8.00 -2.44
C VAL A 93 -5.91 9.21 -3.37
N LEU A 94 -4.80 9.50 -4.04
CA LEU A 94 -4.74 10.53 -5.09
C LEU A 94 -5.71 10.22 -6.23
N TYR A 95 -5.78 8.96 -6.67
CA TYR A 95 -6.70 8.51 -7.70
C TYR A 95 -8.15 8.73 -7.32
N HIS A 96 -8.59 8.28 -6.12
CA HIS A 96 -9.97 8.52 -5.66
C HIS A 96 -10.31 10.00 -5.56
N THR A 97 -9.34 10.82 -5.12
CA THR A 97 -9.51 12.26 -5.01
C THR A 97 -9.70 12.91 -6.38
N LEU A 98 -8.81 12.62 -7.34
CA LEU A 98 -8.91 13.14 -8.71
C LEU A 98 -10.14 12.60 -9.44
N HIS A 99 -10.52 11.35 -9.21
CA HIS A 99 -11.72 10.75 -9.77
C HIS A 99 -12.99 11.44 -9.25
N ALA A 100 -13.04 11.76 -7.95
CA ALA A 100 -14.14 12.53 -7.38
C ALA A 100 -14.22 13.94 -7.98
N MET A 101 -13.07 14.59 -8.20
CA MET A 101 -13.00 15.89 -8.90
C MET A 101 -13.44 15.79 -10.37
N ALA A 102 -13.06 14.71 -11.07
CA ALA A 102 -13.48 14.45 -12.45
C ALA A 102 -15.01 14.31 -12.55
N ALA A 103 -15.61 13.60 -11.59
CA ALA A 103 -17.06 13.39 -11.53
C ALA A 103 -17.86 14.67 -11.18
N ALA A 104 -17.27 15.58 -10.40
CA ALA A 104 -17.91 16.85 -10.01
C ALA A 104 -17.93 17.92 -11.12
N GLY A 105 -17.05 17.80 -12.13
CA GLY A 105 -16.96 18.73 -13.25
C GLY A 105 -16.02 19.93 -13.01
N VAL A 106 -15.36 20.38 -14.08
CA VAL A 106 -14.25 21.37 -14.05
C VAL A 106 -14.71 22.78 -13.63
N ASP A 107 -15.99 23.12 -13.85
CA ASP A 107 -16.52 24.48 -13.69
C ASP A 107 -16.78 24.89 -12.22
N ALA A 108 -16.61 23.98 -11.27
CA ALA A 108 -16.90 24.20 -9.85
C ALA A 108 -15.67 24.01 -8.94
N ILE A 109 -14.45 23.93 -9.48
CA ILE A 109 -13.25 23.69 -8.68
C ILE A 109 -12.78 25.00 -8.05
N PHE A 110 -13.10 25.19 -6.77
CA PHE A 110 -12.60 26.29 -5.96
C PHE A 110 -11.35 25.87 -5.18
N TRP A 111 -10.60 26.83 -4.65
CA TRP A 111 -9.48 26.59 -3.73
C TRP A 111 -9.87 25.70 -2.53
N THR A 112 -11.15 25.70 -2.17
CA THR A 112 -11.73 24.85 -1.12
C THR A 112 -11.66 23.36 -1.44
N ASP A 113 -11.75 22.96 -2.71
CA ASP A 113 -11.76 21.55 -3.11
C ASP A 113 -10.36 20.94 -3.01
N TYR A 114 -9.32 21.73 -3.32
CA TYR A 114 -7.92 21.33 -3.09
C TYR A 114 -7.62 21.15 -1.59
N LEU A 115 -8.16 22.03 -0.74
CA LEU A 115 -8.00 21.90 0.70
C LEU A 115 -8.74 20.66 1.23
N LEU A 116 -9.96 20.42 0.74
CA LEU A 116 -10.77 19.26 1.10
C LEU A 116 -10.10 17.96 0.65
N ALA A 117 -9.49 17.94 -0.53
CA ALA A 117 -8.67 16.84 -1.04
C ALA A 117 -7.49 16.50 -0.10
N ILE A 118 -6.77 17.52 0.39
CA ILE A 118 -5.66 17.32 1.35
C ILE A 118 -6.19 16.76 2.68
N ILE A 119 -7.30 17.31 3.19
CA ILE A 119 -7.91 16.83 4.44
C ILE A 119 -8.40 15.38 4.28
N ALA A 120 -9.07 15.08 3.16
CA ALA A 120 -9.52 13.74 2.83
C ALA A 120 -8.33 12.77 2.73
N PHE A 121 -7.22 13.19 2.14
CA PHE A 121 -6.00 12.38 2.08
C PHE A 121 -5.51 11.97 3.47
N PHE A 122 -5.40 12.92 4.40
CA PHE A 122 -5.00 12.61 5.77
C PHE A 122 -6.04 11.76 6.50
N TRP A 123 -7.33 12.03 6.30
CA TRP A 123 -8.42 11.25 6.90
C TRP A 123 -8.40 9.78 6.47
N VAL A 124 -8.33 9.54 5.16
CA VAL A 124 -8.31 8.20 4.56
C VAL A 124 -7.03 7.45 4.95
N SER A 125 -5.90 8.15 5.02
CA SER A 125 -4.60 7.56 5.38
C SER A 125 -4.53 7.20 6.86
N VAL A 126 -4.83 8.15 7.75
CA VAL A 126 -4.81 7.93 9.21
C VAL A 126 -5.86 6.91 9.62
N GLY A 127 -7.06 6.97 9.04
CA GLY A 127 -8.11 5.99 9.29
C GLY A 127 -7.69 4.57 8.88
N GLY A 128 -7.04 4.40 7.71
CA GLY A 128 -6.50 3.11 7.29
C GLY A 128 -5.46 2.56 8.29
N ILE A 129 -4.54 3.41 8.76
CA ILE A 129 -3.54 3.04 9.77
C ILE A 129 -4.20 2.61 11.08
N LEU A 130 -5.20 3.36 11.56
CA LEU A 130 -5.92 3.05 12.81
C LEU A 130 -6.67 1.73 12.72
N VAL A 131 -7.38 1.48 11.61
CA VAL A 131 -8.08 0.21 11.37
C VAL A 131 -7.07 -0.94 11.33
N GLY A 132 -5.97 -0.78 10.59
CA GLY A 132 -4.91 -1.80 10.52
C GLY A 132 -4.29 -2.10 11.88
N ALA A 133 -4.02 -1.08 12.69
CA ALA A 133 -3.48 -1.24 14.04
C ALA A 133 -4.45 -1.95 14.99
N LEU A 134 -5.73 -1.60 14.93
CA LEU A 134 -6.79 -2.25 15.71
C LEU A 134 -6.89 -3.74 15.36
N TRP A 135 -6.90 -4.06 14.06
CA TRP A 135 -6.93 -5.44 13.59
C TRP A 135 -5.64 -6.22 13.93
N ALA A 136 -4.46 -5.59 13.92
CA ALA A 136 -3.23 -6.23 14.37
C ALA A 136 -3.31 -6.68 15.84
N VAL A 137 -3.86 -5.83 16.72
CA VAL A 137 -4.07 -6.14 18.14
C VAL A 137 -5.09 -7.26 18.30
N LEU A 138 -6.20 -7.21 17.56
CA LEU A 138 -7.21 -8.28 17.57
C LEU A 138 -6.62 -9.62 17.14
N THR A 139 -5.80 -9.64 16.08
CA THR A 139 -5.08 -10.86 15.68
C THR A 139 -4.20 -11.36 16.82
N GLY A 140 -3.45 -10.50 17.50
CA GLY A 140 -2.60 -10.89 18.62
C GLY A 140 -3.39 -11.55 19.76
N ILE A 141 -4.57 -11.00 20.09
CA ILE A 141 -5.49 -11.54 21.09
C ILE A 141 -6.02 -12.91 20.65
N VAL A 142 -6.54 -13.01 19.43
CA VAL A 142 -7.12 -14.25 18.90
C VAL A 142 -6.06 -15.35 18.81
N THR A 143 -4.86 -15.02 18.37
CA THR A 143 -3.74 -15.98 18.28
C THR A 143 -3.31 -16.46 19.67
N LYS A 144 -3.41 -15.60 20.70
CA LYS A 144 -3.11 -15.96 22.10
C LYS A 144 -4.14 -16.95 22.66
N PHE A 145 -5.43 -16.74 22.39
CA PHE A 145 -6.50 -17.64 22.86
C PHE A 145 -6.66 -18.90 22.00
N GLY A 146 -6.30 -18.84 20.72
CA GLY A 146 -6.37 -19.95 19.75
C GLY A 146 -5.12 -20.82 19.66
N ALA A 147 -4.17 -20.69 20.59
CA ALA A 147 -2.87 -21.35 20.55
C ALA A 147 -2.94 -22.90 20.51
N GLY A 148 -4.08 -23.50 20.86
CA GLY A 148 -4.28 -24.95 20.90
C GLY A 148 -4.61 -25.63 19.56
N VAL A 149 -4.90 -24.88 18.48
CA VAL A 149 -5.33 -25.48 17.20
C VAL A 149 -4.41 -25.09 16.04
N SER A 150 -3.50 -25.99 15.68
CA SER A 150 -2.46 -25.75 14.66
C SER A 150 -2.99 -25.39 13.26
N VAL A 151 -4.22 -25.81 12.93
CA VAL A 151 -4.86 -25.55 11.62
C VAL A 151 -5.44 -24.13 11.53
N VAL A 152 -5.88 -23.55 12.66
CA VAL A 152 -6.51 -22.22 12.70
C VAL A 152 -5.46 -21.10 12.61
N GLN A 153 -4.24 -21.38 13.04
CA GLN A 153 -3.12 -20.44 13.06
C GLN A 153 -2.80 -19.86 11.66
N PRO A 154 -2.54 -20.67 10.60
CA PRO A 154 -2.32 -20.15 9.26
C PRO A 154 -3.50 -19.38 8.67
N LEU A 155 -4.73 -19.85 8.91
CA LEU A 155 -5.95 -19.20 8.43
C LEU A 155 -6.09 -17.79 9.03
N THR A 156 -5.82 -17.66 10.33
CA THR A 156 -5.86 -16.38 11.05
C THR A 156 -4.88 -15.38 10.45
N CYS A 157 -3.67 -15.82 10.08
CA CYS A 157 -2.64 -14.98 9.45
C CYS A 157 -3.04 -14.42 8.08
N LEU A 158 -3.94 -15.09 7.36
CA LEU A 158 -4.41 -14.65 6.04
C LEU A 158 -5.72 -13.84 6.16
N LEU A 159 -6.63 -14.30 7.02
CA LEU A 159 -8.01 -13.82 7.06
C LEU A 159 -8.13 -12.47 7.79
N PHE A 160 -7.41 -12.28 8.89
CA PHE A 160 -7.42 -11.00 9.64
C PHE A 160 -6.87 -9.80 8.85
N PRO A 161 -5.73 -9.87 8.15
CA PRO A 161 -5.29 -8.78 7.28
C PRO A 161 -6.32 -8.46 6.19
N TYR A 162 -6.95 -9.48 5.63
CA TYR A 162 -7.98 -9.30 4.61
C TYR A 162 -9.27 -8.68 5.18
N LEU A 163 -9.67 -9.04 6.40
CA LEU A 163 -10.79 -8.38 7.10
C LEU A 163 -10.47 -6.90 7.38
N ALA A 164 -9.24 -6.59 7.79
CA ALA A 164 -8.80 -5.21 8.00
C ALA A 164 -8.92 -4.39 6.71
N TYR A 165 -8.54 -4.98 5.57
CA TYR A 165 -8.71 -4.39 4.24
C TYR A 165 -10.19 -4.10 3.94
N LEU A 166 -11.06 -5.11 4.01
CA LEU A 166 -12.48 -4.98 3.66
C LEU A 166 -13.21 -3.95 4.53
N ILE A 167 -12.89 -3.93 5.83
CA ILE A 167 -13.51 -2.99 6.77
C ILE A 167 -13.04 -1.57 6.47
N ALA A 168 -11.75 -1.37 6.23
CA ALA A 168 -11.23 -0.06 5.85
C ALA A 168 -11.90 0.45 4.55
N GLU A 169 -12.01 -0.39 3.52
CA GLU A 169 -12.72 -0.01 2.28
C GLU A 169 -14.20 0.31 2.52
N SER A 170 -14.88 -0.46 3.38
CA SER A 170 -16.29 -0.25 3.71
C SER A 170 -16.54 1.13 4.36
N PHE A 171 -15.54 1.67 5.06
CA PHE A 171 -15.59 3.01 5.65
C PHE A 171 -15.00 4.10 4.74
N GLY A 172 -14.64 3.78 3.49
CA GLY A 172 -13.99 4.71 2.56
C GLY A 172 -12.57 5.09 2.97
N LEU A 173 -11.91 4.28 3.80
CA LEU A 173 -10.53 4.45 4.27
C LEU A 173 -9.56 3.65 3.37
N SER A 174 -8.25 3.88 3.54
CA SER A 174 -7.25 3.15 2.74
C SER A 174 -7.12 1.69 3.19
N GLY A 175 -7.74 0.78 2.43
CA GLY A 175 -7.63 -0.67 2.63
C GLY A 175 -6.19 -1.17 2.55
N ILE A 176 -5.41 -0.61 1.62
CA ILE A 176 -3.99 -0.97 1.42
C ILE A 176 -3.16 -0.60 2.66
N LEU A 177 -3.34 0.60 3.24
CA LEU A 177 -2.66 0.94 4.49
C LEU A 177 -3.11 0.06 5.65
N ALA A 178 -4.41 -0.25 5.71
CA ALA A 178 -4.95 -1.12 6.76
C ALA A 178 -4.33 -2.53 6.73
N ILE A 179 -4.24 -3.15 5.55
CA ILE A 179 -3.64 -4.49 5.41
C ILE A 179 -2.13 -4.49 5.68
N VAL A 180 -1.40 -3.45 5.24
CA VAL A 180 0.05 -3.32 5.47
C VAL A 180 0.33 -3.14 6.96
N VAL A 181 -0.34 -2.20 7.62
CA VAL A 181 -0.16 -1.94 9.06
C VAL A 181 -0.57 -3.17 9.89
N CYS A 182 -1.67 -3.83 9.51
CA CYS A 182 -2.08 -5.08 10.11
C CYS A 182 -0.97 -6.14 9.96
N GLY A 183 -0.49 -6.39 8.73
CA GLY A 183 0.59 -7.32 8.41
C GLY A 183 1.86 -7.09 9.23
N MET A 184 2.30 -5.83 9.31
CA MET A 184 3.47 -5.43 10.06
C MET A 184 3.33 -5.68 11.56
N GLY A 185 2.17 -5.35 12.13
CA GLY A 185 1.87 -5.56 13.56
C GLY A 185 1.73 -7.04 13.92
N MET A 186 1.04 -7.82 13.09
CA MET A 186 0.81 -9.25 13.29
C MET A 186 2.09 -10.06 13.42
N LYS A 187 3.16 -9.66 12.69
CA LYS A 187 4.45 -10.35 12.76
C LYS A 187 4.97 -10.52 14.18
N GLN A 188 4.85 -9.50 15.03
CA GLN A 188 5.35 -9.57 16.42
C GLN A 188 4.53 -10.56 17.26
N TYR A 189 3.22 -10.61 17.04
CA TYR A 189 2.33 -11.52 17.76
C TYR A 189 2.45 -12.98 17.27
N ILE A 190 2.64 -13.19 15.97
CA ILE A 190 2.77 -14.52 15.36
C ILE A 190 4.04 -15.23 15.82
N VAL A 191 5.19 -14.53 15.86
CA VAL A 191 6.46 -15.13 16.28
C VAL A 191 6.44 -15.56 17.75
N GLY A 192 5.64 -14.90 18.60
CA GLY A 192 5.51 -15.25 20.02
C GLY A 192 4.48 -16.34 20.33
N ASN A 193 3.45 -16.50 19.49
CA ASN A 193 2.27 -17.32 19.84
C ASN A 193 2.07 -18.56 18.95
N ILE A 194 2.79 -18.70 17.84
CA ILE A 194 2.61 -19.80 16.87
C ILE A 194 3.75 -20.82 16.98
N SER A 195 3.44 -22.11 16.77
CA SER A 195 4.46 -23.18 16.71
C SER A 195 5.39 -23.03 15.50
N GLU A 196 6.65 -23.49 15.61
CA GLU A 196 7.61 -23.41 14.49
C GLU A 196 7.10 -24.11 13.22
N GLN A 197 6.41 -25.24 13.36
CA GLN A 197 5.84 -25.98 12.23
C GLN A 197 4.80 -25.15 11.46
N SER A 198 3.86 -24.52 12.17
CA SER A 198 2.86 -23.64 11.55
C SER A 198 3.49 -22.39 10.92
N LEU A 199 4.54 -21.85 11.52
CA LEU A 199 5.25 -20.67 11.01
C LEU A 199 5.94 -20.97 9.67
N VAL A 200 6.56 -22.15 9.57
CA VAL A 200 7.15 -22.65 8.32
C VAL A 200 6.06 -22.83 7.26
N THR A 201 4.93 -23.46 7.59
CA THR A 201 3.80 -23.63 6.67
C THR A 201 3.27 -22.29 6.15
N VAL A 202 3.06 -21.30 7.03
CA VAL A 202 2.60 -19.96 6.64
C VAL A 202 3.59 -19.29 5.70
N ASN A 203 4.89 -19.34 6.00
CA ASN A 203 5.90 -18.72 5.15
C ASN A 203 5.94 -19.34 3.74
N TYR A 204 5.95 -20.68 3.64
CA TYR A 204 5.93 -21.35 2.34
C TYR A 204 4.63 -21.12 1.58
N PHE A 205 3.48 -21.15 2.28
CA PHE A 205 2.19 -20.88 1.67
C PHE A 205 2.12 -19.45 1.12
N MET A 206 2.49 -18.44 1.91
CA MET A 206 2.50 -17.04 1.49
C MET A 206 3.47 -16.81 0.33
N LYS A 207 4.67 -17.41 0.37
CA LYS A 207 5.66 -17.30 -0.72
C LYS A 207 5.14 -17.93 -2.02
N THR A 208 4.48 -19.09 -1.94
CA THR A 208 3.89 -19.77 -3.11
C THR A 208 2.68 -19.02 -3.66
N LEU A 209 1.84 -18.46 -2.78
CA LEU A 209 0.69 -17.64 -3.17
C LEU A 209 1.17 -16.37 -3.90
N SER A 210 2.13 -15.66 -3.31
CA SER A 210 2.72 -14.44 -3.88
C SER A 210 3.33 -14.68 -5.25
N SER A 211 4.12 -15.74 -5.44
CA SER A 211 4.75 -16.03 -6.74
C SER A 211 3.72 -16.37 -7.82
N ARG A 212 2.68 -17.13 -7.49
CA ARG A 212 1.59 -17.45 -8.42
C ARG A 212 0.75 -16.23 -8.80
N LEU A 213 0.47 -15.35 -7.83
CA LEU A 213 -0.26 -14.10 -8.07
C LEU A 213 0.56 -13.16 -8.96
N PHE A 214 1.84 -13.01 -8.66
CA PHE A 214 2.77 -12.22 -9.47
C PHE A 214 2.81 -12.73 -10.92
N PHE A 215 2.98 -14.05 -11.12
CA PHE A 215 2.96 -14.65 -12.46
C PHE A 215 1.66 -14.37 -13.21
N LYS A 216 0.50 -14.49 -12.56
CA LYS A 216 -0.81 -14.19 -13.18
C LYS A 216 -0.96 -12.72 -13.57
N LEU A 217 -0.38 -11.80 -12.80
CA LEU A 217 -0.48 -10.38 -13.06
C LEU A 217 0.28 -10.00 -14.34
N PHE A 218 1.46 -10.60 -14.56
CA PHE A 218 2.25 -10.38 -15.78
C PHE A 218 1.72 -11.10 -17.02
N LEU A 219 1.08 -12.27 -16.87
CA LEU A 219 0.54 -13.03 -18.00
C LEU A 219 -0.77 -12.47 -18.57
N LYS A 220 -1.36 -11.47 -17.90
CA LYS A 220 -2.60 -10.81 -18.33
C LYS A 220 -2.36 -9.60 -19.24
N PHE A 221 -1.09 -9.25 -19.46
CA PHE A 221 -0.63 -8.27 -20.46
C PHE A 221 0.16 -9.01 -21.54
#